data_AF-A0A958M3N1-F1
#
_entry.id   AF-A0A958M3N1-F1
#
_cell.length_a   1.000
_cell.length_b   1.000
_cell.length_c   1.000
_cell.angle_alpha   90.00
_cell.angle_beta   90.00
_cell.angle_gamma   90.00
#
_symmetry.space_group_name_H-M   'P 1'
#
loop_
_entity.id
_entity.type
_entity.pdbx_description
1 polymer ?
#
loop_
_entity_poly.entity_id
_entity_poly.type
_entity_poly.pdbx_seq_one_letter_code
_entity_poly.pdbx_strand_id
1 'polypeptide(L)'
;MSLKAFAARIFAKRVAQKTKKWVAAPIETQEKVFNGLIFNGKTTQFGNNHDFENIRSHADFVERVPVRDYEELKGYVQQIIAGKKDVLWPGKPIYFAKTSGTTSGAKY
;
A
#
# COMPACT_ATOMS: atom_id res chain seq x y z
N MET A 1 2.39 -32.39 -24.51
CA MET A 1 2.42 -31.03 -23.92
C MET A 1 3.79 -30.43 -24.14
N SER A 2 3.90 -29.15 -24.51
CA SER A 2 5.21 -28.49 -24.62
C SER A 2 5.83 -28.29 -23.24
N LEU A 3 7.17 -28.20 -23.18
CA LEU A 3 7.89 -27.91 -21.93
C LEU A 3 7.39 -26.61 -21.27
N LYS A 4 7.06 -25.60 -22.09
CA LYS A 4 6.46 -24.33 -21.63
C LYS A 4 5.11 -24.55 -20.96
N ALA A 5 4.23 -25.38 -21.55
CA ALA A 5 2.92 -25.69 -20.97
C ALA A 5 3.04 -26.47 -19.65
N PHE A 6 3.99 -27.40 -19.57
CA PHE A 6 4.27 -28.14 -18.34
C PHE A 6 4.78 -27.22 -17.22
N ALA A 7 5.78 -26.38 -17.52
CA ALA A 7 6.32 -25.41 -16.57
C ALA A 7 5.25 -24.40 -16.10
N ALA A 8 4.42 -23.91 -17.03
CA ALA A 8 3.32 -23.01 -16.71
C ALA A 8 2.30 -23.65 -15.75
N ARG A 9 2.00 -24.95 -15.92
CA ARG A 9 1.07 -25.67 -15.02
C ARG A 9 1.61 -25.80 -13.60
N ILE A 10 2.92 -26.05 -13.44
CA ILE A 10 3.58 -26.07 -12.13
C ILE A 10 3.52 -24.69 -11.47
N PHE A 11 3.86 -23.64 -12.23
CA PHE A 11 3.79 -22.26 -11.74
C PHE A 11 2.37 -21.88 -11.32
N ALA A 12 1.37 -22.18 -12.14
CA ALA A 12 -0.04 -21.94 -11.84
C ALA A 12 -0.48 -22.66 -10.55
N LYS A 13 -0.08 -23.92 -10.36
CA LYS A 13 -0.37 -24.67 -9.13
C LYS A 13 0.24 -23.98 -7.90
N ARG A 14 1.47 -23.49 -8.00
CA ARG A 14 2.15 -22.75 -6.92
C ARG A 14 1.43 -21.44 -6.59
N VAL A 15 1.01 -20.68 -7.60
CA VAL A 15 0.24 -19.43 -7.40
C VAL A 15 -1.12 -19.71 -6.77
N ALA A 16 -1.83 -20.75 -7.24
CA ALA A 16 -3.11 -21.15 -6.68
C ALA A 16 -2.98 -21.60 -5.21
N GLN A 17 -1.95 -22.38 -4.88
CA GLN A 17 -1.67 -22.81 -3.50
C GLN A 17 -1.32 -21.62 -2.59
N LYS A 18 -0.48 -20.68 -3.06
CA LYS A 18 -0.20 -19.45 -2.32
C LYS A 18 -1.48 -18.66 -2.06
N THR A 19 -2.33 -18.53 -3.08
CA THR A 19 -3.63 -17.84 -3.00
C THR A 19 -4.53 -18.49 -1.96
N LYS A 20 -4.72 -19.80 -2.06
CA LYS A 20 -5.52 -20.57 -1.11
C LYS A 20 -5.03 -20.39 0.33
N LYS A 21 -3.71 -20.31 0.55
CA LYS A 21 -3.14 -20.14 1.89
C LYS A 21 -3.55 -18.82 2.53
N TRP A 22 -3.38 -17.69 1.85
CA TRP A 22 -3.69 -16.39 2.45
C TRP A 22 -5.20 -16.11 2.51
N VAL A 23 -5.97 -16.62 1.53
CA VAL A 23 -7.44 -16.55 1.55
C VAL A 23 -8.03 -17.35 2.72
N ALA A 24 -7.44 -18.49 3.08
CA ALA A 24 -7.92 -19.32 4.18
C ALA A 24 -7.65 -18.73 5.58
N ALA A 25 -6.77 -17.73 5.70
CA ALA A 25 -6.43 -17.06 6.96
C ALA A 25 -6.49 -15.52 6.78
N PRO A 26 -7.68 -14.95 6.52
CA PRO A 26 -7.81 -13.56 6.11
C PRO A 26 -7.39 -12.56 7.18
N ILE A 27 -7.71 -12.83 8.46
CA ILE A 27 -7.37 -11.94 9.58
C ILE A 27 -5.84 -11.88 9.76
N GLU A 28 -5.18 -13.02 9.92
CA GLU A 28 -3.72 -13.11 10.03
C GLU A 28 -3.01 -12.48 8.81
N THR A 29 -3.59 -12.65 7.62
CA THR A 29 -3.06 -12.05 6.39
C THR A 29 -3.15 -10.52 6.44
N GLN A 30 -4.28 -9.96 6.85
CA GLN A 30 -4.45 -8.51 6.98
C GLN A 30 -3.53 -7.93 8.06
N GLU A 31 -3.40 -8.59 9.21
CA GLU A 31 -2.47 -8.16 10.28
C GLU A 31 -1.02 -8.11 9.80
N LYS A 32 -0.58 -9.11 9.03
CA LYS A 32 0.77 -9.11 8.45
C LYS A 32 0.98 -7.96 7.47
N VAL A 33 0.00 -7.69 6.61
CA VAL A 33 0.07 -6.55 5.68
C VAL A 33 0.10 -5.24 6.47
N PHE A 34 -0.80 -5.06 7.42
CA PHE A 34 -0.87 -3.88 8.28
C PHE A 34 0.46 -3.61 9.00
N ASN A 35 1.01 -4.62 9.69
CA ASN A 35 2.28 -4.48 10.40
C ASN A 35 3.44 -4.11 9.45
N GLY A 36 3.45 -4.69 8.25
CA GLY A 36 4.42 -4.32 7.21
C GLY A 36 4.26 -2.88 6.72
N LEU A 37 3.03 -2.40 6.53
CA LEU A 37 2.75 -1.04 6.12
C LEU A 37 3.16 -0.02 7.18
N ILE A 38 2.80 -0.25 8.46
CA ILE A 38 3.19 0.63 9.57
C ILE A 38 4.71 0.66 9.74
N PHE A 39 5.36 -0.51 9.74
CA PHE A 39 6.81 -0.60 9.92
C PHE A 39 7.59 0.14 8.82
N ASN A 40 7.19 -0.02 7.56
CA ASN A 40 7.86 0.64 6.43
C ASN A 40 7.49 2.13 6.33
N GLY A 41 6.25 2.49 6.67
CA GLY A 41 5.74 3.85 6.58
C GLY A 41 6.30 4.79 7.66
N LYS A 42 6.81 4.26 8.78
CA LYS A 42 7.20 5.07 9.94
C LYS A 42 8.26 6.13 9.67
N THR A 43 9.12 5.96 8.66
CA THR A 43 10.18 6.93 8.32
C THR A 43 9.72 7.96 7.27
N THR A 44 8.47 7.90 6.83
CA THR A 44 7.92 8.83 5.84
C THR A 44 7.37 10.07 6.52
N GLN A 45 7.22 11.17 5.78
CA GLN A 45 6.55 12.37 6.28
C GLN A 45 5.14 12.05 6.78
N PHE A 46 4.39 11.22 6.06
CA PHE A 46 3.06 10.79 6.49
C PHE A 46 3.12 9.97 7.78
N GLY A 47 4.06 9.03 7.89
CA GLY A 47 4.26 8.24 9.10
C GLY A 47 4.60 9.09 10.33
N ASN A 48 5.47 10.08 10.17
CA ASN A 48 5.81 11.03 11.23
C ASN A 48 4.60 11.88 11.64
N ASN A 49 3.83 12.39 10.67
CA ASN A 49 2.66 13.23 10.93
C ASN A 49 1.52 12.50 11.67
N HIS A 50 1.52 11.16 11.64
CA HIS A 50 0.52 10.32 12.31
C HIS A 50 1.14 9.37 13.33
N ASP A 51 2.36 9.64 13.79
CA ASP A 51 3.00 8.92 14.90
C ASP A 51 3.03 7.39 14.71
N PHE A 52 3.40 6.93 13.50
CA PHE A 52 3.50 5.50 13.18
C PHE A 52 4.47 4.74 14.09
N GLU A 53 5.45 5.44 14.67
CA GLU A 53 6.40 4.85 15.61
C GLU A 53 5.74 4.28 16.86
N ASN A 54 4.61 4.85 17.30
CA ASN A 54 3.88 4.42 18.49
C ASN A 54 2.58 3.65 18.19
N ILE A 55 2.31 3.33 16.92
CA ILE A 55 1.21 2.42 16.57
C ILE A 55 1.63 0.99 16.93
N ARG A 56 0.90 0.38 17.87
CA ARG A 56 1.10 -1.01 18.32
C ARG A 56 -0.11 -1.90 18.04
N SER A 57 -1.25 -1.30 17.72
CA SER A 57 -2.51 -1.98 17.44
C SER A 57 -3.27 -1.31 16.31
N HIS A 58 -4.30 -1.99 15.79
CA HIS A 58 -5.22 -1.38 14.84
C HIS A 58 -6.00 -0.21 15.47
N ALA A 59 -6.32 -0.27 16.77
CA ALA A 59 -7.01 0.81 17.47
C ALA A 59 -6.15 2.09 17.50
N ASP A 60 -4.85 1.95 17.79
CA ASP A 60 -3.88 3.06 17.73
C ASP A 60 -3.86 3.74 16.35
N PHE A 61 -3.94 2.95 15.29
CA PHE A 61 -3.95 3.44 13.91
C PHE A 61 -5.24 4.19 13.60
N VAL A 62 -6.39 3.66 13.98
CA VAL A 62 -7.69 4.32 13.75
C VAL A 62 -7.76 5.67 14.45
N GLU A 63 -7.21 5.78 15.66
CA GLU A 63 -7.15 7.05 16.40
C GLU A 63 -6.23 8.07 15.73
N ARG A 64 -5.06 7.63 15.23
CA ARG A 64 -4.04 8.52 14.67
C ARG A 64 -4.27 8.87 13.20
N VAL A 65 -4.89 7.99 12.42
CA VAL A 65 -5.00 8.13 10.96
C VAL A 65 -6.47 8.25 10.56
N PRO A 66 -7.00 9.48 10.42
CA PRO A 66 -8.39 9.66 10.00
C PRO A 66 -8.59 9.20 8.55
N VAL A 67 -9.80 8.73 8.27
CA VAL A 67 -10.26 8.47 6.90
C VAL A 67 -10.30 9.78 6.14
N ARG A 68 -9.77 9.79 4.91
CA ARG A 68 -9.59 10.99 4.10
C ARG A 68 -10.04 10.80 2.67
N ASP A 69 -10.46 11.89 2.04
CA ASP A 69 -10.60 11.97 0.59
C ASP A 69 -9.30 12.38 -0.11
N TYR A 70 -9.38 12.56 -1.44
CA TYR A 70 -8.23 12.97 -2.23
C TYR A 70 -7.77 14.40 -1.96
N GLU A 71 -8.69 15.34 -1.73
CA GLU A 71 -8.32 16.74 -1.51
C GLU A 71 -7.53 16.89 -0.22
N GLU A 72 -7.90 16.14 0.81
CA GLU A 72 -7.16 16.09 2.08
C GLU A 72 -5.75 15.48 1.93
N LEU A 73 -5.54 14.57 0.96
CA LEU A 73 -4.23 13.99 0.66
C LEU A 73 -3.41 14.76 -0.38
N LYS A 74 -4.05 15.67 -1.11
CA LYS A 74 -3.46 16.39 -2.26
C LYS A 74 -2.17 17.11 -1.93
N GLY A 75 -2.06 17.68 -0.73
CA GLY A 75 -0.84 18.35 -0.28
C GLY A 75 0.38 17.42 -0.20
N TYR A 76 0.20 16.15 0.15
CA TYR A 76 1.26 15.16 0.08
C TYR A 76 1.56 14.77 -1.37
N VAL A 77 0.52 14.55 -2.18
CA VAL A 77 0.68 14.18 -3.60
C VAL A 77 1.44 15.25 -4.38
N GLN A 78 1.14 16.54 -4.16
CA GLN A 78 1.85 17.66 -4.80
C GLN A 78 3.34 17.69 -4.42
N GLN A 79 3.68 17.36 -3.17
CA GLN A 79 5.08 17.24 -2.75
C GLN A 79 5.81 16.12 -3.49
N ILE A 80 5.14 14.99 -3.71
CA ILE A 80 5.70 13.86 -4.48
C ILE A 80 5.87 14.25 -5.95
N ILE A 81 4.89 14.94 -6.55
CA ILE A 81 4.96 15.47 -7.93
C ILE A 81 6.12 16.45 -8.07
N ALA A 82 6.36 17.29 -7.06
CA ALA A 82 7.51 18.19 -6.99
C ALA A 82 8.86 17.47 -6.77
N GLY A 83 8.87 16.14 -6.69
CA GLY A 83 10.06 15.32 -6.59
C GLY A 83 10.56 15.06 -5.17
N LYS A 84 9.77 15.39 -4.12
CA LYS A 84 10.12 14.98 -2.76
C LYS A 84 10.02 13.45 -2.62
N LYS A 85 10.97 12.88 -1.87
CA LYS A 85 11.01 11.46 -1.51
C LYS A 85 10.41 11.23 -0.13
N ASP A 86 10.05 9.98 0.16
CA ASP A 86 9.67 9.54 1.51
C ASP A 86 8.45 10.30 2.07
N VAL A 87 7.49 10.68 1.22
CA VAL A 87 6.32 11.49 1.63
C VAL A 87 5.18 10.60 2.13
N LEU A 88 4.48 9.90 1.24
CA LEU A 88 3.42 8.93 1.58
C LEU A 88 3.95 7.50 1.70
N TRP A 89 5.07 7.21 1.02
CA TRP A 89 5.72 5.90 1.00
C TRP A 89 7.23 6.10 0.84
N PRO A 90 8.08 5.17 1.33
CA PRO A 90 9.51 5.26 1.16
C PRO A 90 9.94 5.33 -0.32
N GLY A 91 10.94 6.14 -0.59
CA GLY A 91 11.49 6.38 -1.92
C GLY A 91 10.72 7.41 -2.75
N LYS A 92 10.85 7.28 -4.07
CA LYS A 92 10.11 8.07 -5.06
C LYS A 92 9.36 7.12 -6.00
N PRO A 93 8.10 7.42 -6.37
CA PRO A 93 7.42 6.64 -7.39
C PRO A 93 8.11 6.78 -8.74
N ILE A 94 8.12 5.69 -9.51
CA ILE A 94 8.68 5.68 -10.88
C ILE A 94 7.69 6.31 -11.87
N TYR A 95 6.39 6.16 -11.60
CA TYR A 95 5.29 6.72 -12.39
C TYR A 95 4.09 6.99 -11.49
N PHE A 96 3.19 7.87 -11.95
CA PHE A 96 1.90 8.14 -11.32
C PHE A 96 0.78 7.47 -12.10
N ALA A 97 -0.15 6.82 -11.41
CA ALA A 97 -1.32 6.21 -12.02
C ALA A 97 -2.48 7.23 -12.01
N LYS A 98 -2.75 7.86 -13.16
CA LYS A 98 -3.87 8.79 -13.29
C LYS A 98 -5.20 8.04 -13.23
N THR A 99 -6.08 8.44 -12.31
CA THR A 99 -7.43 7.85 -12.21
C THR A 99 -8.38 8.39 -13.28
N SER A 100 -9.46 7.67 -13.57
CA SER A 100 -10.52 8.13 -14.49
C SER A 100 -11.45 9.17 -13.89
N GLY A 101 -11.39 9.42 -12.58
CA GLY A 101 -12.25 10.39 -11.89
C GLY A 101 -11.87 11.84 -12.23
N THR A 102 -12.87 12.68 -12.48
CA THR A 102 -12.67 14.06 -12.96
C THR A 102 -13.16 15.14 -12.00
N THR A 103 -13.79 14.78 -10.89
CA THR A 103 -14.49 15.70 -9.97
C THR A 103 -13.61 16.78 -9.35
N SER A 104 -12.28 16.63 -9.38
CA SER A 104 -11.33 17.60 -8.80
C SER A 104 -10.13 17.92 -9.72
N GLY A 105 -10.26 17.66 -11.03
CA GLY A 105 -9.11 17.62 -11.94
C GLY A 105 -8.39 16.27 -11.90
N ALA A 106 -7.17 16.20 -12.47
CA ALA A 106 -6.42 14.96 -12.55
C ALA A 106 -5.98 14.48 -11.15
N LYS A 107 -6.42 13.28 -10.77
CA LYS A 107 -5.99 12.58 -9.54
C LYS A 107 -4.93 11.53 -9.88
N TYR A 108 -3.90 11.46 -9.05
CA TYR A 108 -2.69 10.64 -9.20
C TYR A 108 -2.43 9.83 -7.94
#